data_AF-A0A1Q4WGG7-F1
#
_entry.id   AF-A0A1Q4WGG7-F1
#
_cell.length_a   1.000
_cell.length_b   1.000
_cell.length_c   1.000
_cell.angle_alpha   90.00
_cell.angle_beta   90.00
_cell.angle_gamma   90.00
#
_symmetry.space_group_name_H-M   'P 1'
#
loop_
_entity.id
_entity.type
_entity.pdbx_description
1 polymer ?
#
loop_
_entity_poly.entity_id
_entity_poly.type
_entity_poly.pdbx_seq_one_letter_code
_entity_poly.pdbx_strand_id
1 'polypeptide(L)' 'MDPLPTAITHDQHLAALQALGLDPALVTSVRLDVRTGTFVTVFVRSPSGNVVAQGDGTPVTARLHIPFPALTPGCAPADS' A
#
# COMPACT_ATOMS: atom_id res chain seq x y z
N MET A 1 26.35 8.41 12.60
CA MET A 1 24.89 8.27 12.41
C MET A 1 24.58 8.99 11.12
N ASP A 2 24.61 8.28 10.00
CA ASP A 2 24.24 8.87 8.72
C ASP A 2 22.71 9.00 8.68
N PRO A 3 22.16 10.18 8.33
CA PRO A 3 20.72 10.35 8.26
C PRO A 3 20.17 9.38 7.20
N LEU A 4 19.24 8.52 7.59
CA LEU A 4 18.51 7.73 6.61
C LEU A 4 17.83 8.70 5.63
N PRO A 5 17.91 8.44 4.31
CA PRO A 5 17.17 9.22 3.34
C PRO A 5 15.68 9.13 3.71
N THR A 6 15.10 10.28 4.07
CA THR A 6 13.67 10.42 4.40
C THR A 6 12.78 10.37 3.16
N ALA A 7 13.38 10.44 1.97
CA ALA A 7 12.70 10.29 0.69
C ALA A 7 13.11 8.97 0.05
N ILE A 8 12.13 8.10 -0.20
CA ILE A 8 12.30 6.92 -1.05
C ILE A 8 12.33 7.36 -2.51
N THR A 9 13.17 6.73 -3.33
CA THR A 9 13.17 6.96 -4.77
C THR A 9 11.91 6.38 -5.43
N HIS A 10 11.60 6.81 -6.65
CA HIS A 10 10.49 6.24 -7.42
C HIS A 10 10.66 4.72 -7.63
N ASP A 11 11.89 4.27 -7.88
CA ASP A 11 12.20 2.84 -8.05
C ASP A 11 12.01 2.05 -6.75
N GLN A 12 12.41 2.62 -5.60
CA GLN A 12 12.15 2.02 -4.29
C GLN A 12 10.66 1.94 -3.97
N HIS A 13 9.88 2.94 -4.39
CA HIS A 13 8.43 2.91 -4.29
C HIS A 13 7.82 1.80 -5.16
N LEU A 14 8.22 1.68 -6.42
CA LEU A 14 7.76 0.60 -7.31
C LEU A 14 8.12 -0.79 -6.79
N ALA A 15 9.36 -0.96 -6.30
CA ALA A 15 9.81 -2.22 -5.71
C ALA A 15 8.98 -2.61 -4.47
N ALA A 16 8.64 -1.65 -3.61
CA ALA A 16 7.79 -1.88 -2.45
C ALA A 16 6.37 -2.30 -2.87
N LEU A 17 5.80 -1.65 -3.88
CA LEU A 17 4.47 -2.01 -4.40
C LEU A 17 4.44 -3.42 -5.01
N GLN A 18 5.47 -3.77 -5.78
CA GLN A 18 5.64 -5.12 -6.32
C GLN A 18 5.75 -6.17 -5.21
N ALA A 19 6.55 -5.91 -4.18
CA ALA A 19 6.68 -6.81 -3.03
C ALA A 19 5.37 -7.01 -2.26
N LEU A 20 4.50 -5.99 -2.25
CA LEU A 20 3.16 -6.05 -1.65
C LEU A 20 2.10 -6.64 -2.58
N GLY A 21 2.44 -6.97 -3.84
CA GLY A 21 1.47 -7.42 -4.83
C GLY A 21 0.44 -6.35 -5.24
N LEU A 22 0.80 -5.07 -5.11
CA LEU A 22 -0.09 -3.94 -5.39
C LEU A 22 0.21 -3.34 -6.76
N ASP A 23 -0.84 -3.08 -7.55
CA ASP A 23 -0.74 -2.33 -8.79
C ASP A 23 -0.44 -0.85 -8.49
N PRO A 24 0.67 -0.28 -9.00
CA PRO A 24 0.99 1.14 -8.82
C PRO A 24 -0.09 2.10 -9.30
N ALA A 25 -0.89 1.72 -10.31
CA ALA A 25 -2.00 2.55 -10.77
C ALA A 25 -3.16 2.64 -9.76
N LEU A 26 -3.15 1.80 -8.71
CA LEU A 26 -4.13 1.81 -7.63
C LEU A 26 -3.64 2.58 -6.41
N VAL A 27 -2.34 2.79 -6.25
CA VAL A 27 -1.78 3.31 -4.99
C VAL A 27 -1.50 4.80 -5.09
N THR A 28 -2.09 5.55 -4.17
CA THR A 28 -1.88 7.00 -4.05
C THR A 28 -0.73 7.32 -3.11
N SER A 29 -0.55 6.52 -2.05
CA SER A 29 0.54 6.72 -1.10
C SER A 29 0.85 5.44 -0.32
N VAL A 30 2.12 5.24 0.00
CA VAL A 30 2.60 4.21 0.91
C VAL A 30 3.33 4.87 2.08
N ARG A 31 3.04 4.44 3.30
CA ARG A 31 3.77 4.84 4.50
C ARG A 31 4.18 3.60 5.29
N LEU A 32 5.45 3.49 5.60
CA LEU A 32 5.98 2.43 6.46
C LEU A 32 6.08 2.95 7.88
N ASP A 33 5.52 2.20 8.82
CA ASP A 33 5.76 2.39 10.24
C ASP A 33 6.44 1.14 10.78
N VAL A 34 7.64 1.31 11.36
CA VAL A 34 8.51 0.20 11.78
C VAL A 34 7.97 -0.63 12.94
N ARG A 35 6.90 -0.17 13.62
CA ARG A 35 6.29 -0.91 14.74
C ARG A 35 5.01 -1.62 14.32
N THR A 36 4.27 -1.03 13.40
CA THR A 36 2.89 -1.45 13.09
C THR A 36 2.75 -2.05 11.69
N GLY A 37 3.64 -1.74 10.75
CA GLY A 37 3.61 -2.28 9.39
C GLY A 37 3.40 -1.20 8.32
N THR A 38 2.81 -1.59 7.20
CA THR A 38 2.64 -0.71 6.04
C THR A 38 1.22 -0.18 5.96
N PHE A 39 1.08 1.14 5.77
CA PHE A 39 -0.18 1.79 5.45
C PHE A 39 -0.19 2.17 3.97
N VAL A 40 -1.22 1.74 3.26
CA VAL A 40 -1.39 2.01 1.83
C VAL A 40 -2.71 2.75 1.64
N THR A 41 -2.68 3.84 0.88
CA THR A 41 -3.89 4.49 0.39
C THR A 41 -4.11 4.08 -1.05
N VAL A 42 -5.27 3.52 -1.36
CA VAL A 42 -5.63 3.01 -2.69
C VAL A 42 -6.86 3.69 -3.25
N PHE A 43 -6.94 3.78 -4.57
CA PHE A 43 -8.18 4.13 -5.26
C PHE A 43 -9.17 2.97 -5.22
N VAL A 44 -10.42 3.27 -4.87
CA VAL A 44 -11.51 2.29 -4.97
C VAL A 44 -11.95 2.22 -6.43
N ARG A 45 -12.03 1.01 -6.97
CA ARG A 45 -12.54 0.78 -8.33
C ARG A 45 -13.92 0.15 -8.33
N SER A 46 -14.74 0.54 -9.29
CA SER A 46 -16.01 -0.13 -9.60
C SER A 46 -15.74 -1.52 -10.19
N PRO A 47 -16.75 -2.40 -10.24
CA PRO A 47 -16.64 -3.68 -10.95
C PRO A 47 -16.27 -3.54 -12.43
N SER A 48 -16.59 -2.39 -13.05
CA SER A 48 -16.19 -2.04 -14.42
C SER A 48 -14.74 -1.57 -14.55
N GLY A 49 -13.99 -1.50 -13.45
CA GLY A 49 -12.57 -1.13 -13.44
C GLY A 49 -12.28 0.37 -13.40
N ASN A 50 -13.31 1.23 -13.31
CA ASN A 50 -13.13 2.68 -13.23
C ASN A 50 -12.89 3.12 -11.77
N VAL A 51 -12.10 4.17 -11.57
CA VAL A 51 -11.96 4.78 -10.23
C VAL A 51 -13.31 5.38 -9.82
N VAL A 52 -13.79 5.00 -8.65
CA VAL A 52 -15.00 5.57 -8.06
C VAL A 52 -14.69 6.98 -7.62
N ALA A 53 -15.54 7.94 -7.99
CA ALA A 53 -15.44 9.33 -7.55
C ALA A 53 -16.71 9.75 -6.83
N GLN A 54 -16.57 10.73 -5.94
CA GLN A 54 -17.69 11.43 -5.32
C GLN A 54 -18.41 12.34 -6.32
N GLY A 55 -19.57 12.88 -5.94
CA GLY A 55 -20.38 13.73 -6.83
C GLY A 55 -19.69 15.02 -7.30
N ASP A 56 -18.62 15.44 -6.62
CA ASP A 56 -17.77 16.57 -6.98
C ASP A 56 -16.57 16.19 -7.88
N GLY A 57 -16.43 14.90 -8.23
CA GLY A 57 -15.31 14.36 -9.00
C GLY A 57 -14.09 13.94 -8.17
N THR A 58 -14.12 14.09 -6.85
CA THR A 58 -13.01 13.67 -5.98
C THR A 58 -12.91 12.14 -5.94
N PRO A 59 -11.76 11.52 -6.26
CA PRO A 59 -11.63 10.06 -6.25
C PRO A 59 -11.75 9.50 -4.83
N VAL A 60 -12.54 8.44 -4.70
CA VAL A 60 -12.72 7.71 -3.44
C VAL A 60 -11.47 6.88 -3.19
N THR A 61 -10.91 7.04 -1.99
CA THR A 61 -9.75 6.28 -1.55
C THR A 61 -10.07 5.46 -0.31
N ALA A 62 -9.39 4.32 -0.16
CA ALA A 62 -9.43 3.49 1.02
C ALA A 62 -8.03 3.39 1.62
N ARG A 63 -7.95 3.36 2.96
CA ARG A 63 -6.69 3.12 3.67
C ARG A 63 -6.64 1.68 4.12
N LEU A 64 -5.62 0.97 3.69
CA LEU A 64 -5.30 -0.40 4.05
C LEU A 64 -4.13 -0.39 5.03
N HIS A 65 -4.20 -1.26 6.04
CA HIS A 65 -3.09 -1.52 6.95
C HIS A 65 -2.66 -2.97 6.77
N ILE A 66 -1.38 -3.16 6.42
CA ILE A 66 -0.74 -4.45 6.22
C ILE A 66 0.26 -4.64 7.37
N PRO A 67 -0.09 -5.40 8.42
CA PRO A 67 0.75 -5.52 9.60
C PRO A 67 1.99 -6.38 9.31
N PHE A 68 3.12 -6.12 9.97
CA PHE A 68 4.38 -6.88 9.76
C PHE A 68 4.27 -8.40 9.84
N PRO A 69 3.49 -9.00 10.76
CA PRO A 69 3.28 -10.45 10.77
C PRO A 69 2.76 -10.98 9.42
N ALA A 70 1.93 -10.20 8.73
CA ALA A 70 1.38 -10.54 7.42
C ALA A 70 2.36 -10.26 6.25
N LEU A 71 3.47 -9.56 6.50
CA LEU A 71 4.51 -9.27 5.50
C LEU A 71 5.58 -10.36 5.41
N THR A 72 5.49 -11.44 6.20
CA THR A 72 6.38 -12.60 6.02
C THR A 72 5.87 -13.45 4.84
N PRO A 73 6.63 -13.56 3.74
CA PRO A 73 6.30 -14.52 2.69
C PRO A 73 6.48 -15.92 3.28
N GLY A 74 5.36 -16.56 3.64
CA GLY A 74 5.34 -17.95 4.12
C GLY A 74 4.62 -18.21 5.44
N CYS A 75 4.12 -17.21 6.17
CA CYS A 75 3.35 -17.47 7.39
C CYS A 75 1.86 -17.63 7.05
N ALA A 76 1.48 -18.83 6.60
CA ALA A 76 0.08 -19.24 6.70
C ALA A 76 -0.29 -19.30 8.20
N PRO A 77 -1.52 -18.92 8.59
CA PRO A 77 -1.96 -19.13 9.96
C PRO A 77 -1.86 -20.62 10.27
N ALA A 78 -1.05 -20.97 11.28
CA ALA A 78 -1.10 -22.30 11.86
C ALA A 78 -2.43 -22.41 12.61
N ASP A 79 -3.44 -22.94 11.92
CA ASP A 79 -4.61 -23.51 12.57
C ASP A 79 -4.14 -24.69 13.43
N SER A 80 -4.29 -24.59 14.75
CA SER A 80 -4.68 -25.66 15.70
C SER A 80 -4.85 -25.09 17.10
#